data_AF-A0AA38VJ90-F1
#
_entry.id   AF-A0AA38VJ90-F1
#
_cell.length_a   1.000
_cell.length_b   1.000
_cell.length_c   1.000
_cell.angle_alpha   90.00
_cell.angle_beta   90.00
_cell.angle_gamma   90.00
#
_symmetry.space_group_name_H-M   'P 1'
#
loop_
_entity.id
_entity.type
_entity.pdbx_description
1 polymer ?
#
loop_
_entity_poly.entity_id
_entity_poly.type
_entity_poly.pdbx_seq_one_letter_code
_entity_poly.pdbx_strand_id
1 'polypeptide(L)'
;MSNPPSRLRNILGHLIGGSPESQPQQPQSPADYAHTHHIHQLSPTFFLQRAAAIEPEAEAIYHVTVNGRILRRSYIEFADRARGLAYYLIKHGYKRVGVLAPNTPAFLESIYGIVAGGGVIVPVNYRLKQEDIAYIFDFAEVDAIVADAEFVHLLDLYKKDHAATPVIIDNDTDATEGQLCGPFDEAVLEGLNYDIQNGSKGWAGLPQVVNEDDMLAIPFTSGTTSKPKGVIYTHRGAYLAALANVVESGLNYDKGRCKYLWTLP
;
A
#
# COMPACT_ATOMS: atom_id res chain seq x y z
N MET A 1 -5.94 3.44 27.54
CA MET A 1 -4.99 3.34 26.41
C MET A 1 -4.07 2.17 26.68
N SER A 2 -3.90 1.25 25.72
CA SER A 2 -3.03 0.07 25.88
C SER A 2 -1.54 0.46 25.78
N ASN A 3 -0.71 0.00 26.72
CA ASN A 3 0.73 0.30 26.73
C ASN A 3 1.46 -0.35 25.53
N PRO A 4 2.58 0.21 25.03
CA PRO A 4 3.31 -0.30 23.85
C PRO A 4 3.56 -1.82 23.83
N PRO A 5 3.95 -2.49 24.95
CA PRO A 5 4.14 -3.93 24.98
C PRO A 5 2.86 -4.74 24.69
N SER A 6 1.68 -4.22 25.07
CA SER A 6 0.40 -4.88 24.82
C SER A 6 -0.07 -4.75 23.37
N ARG A 7 0.33 -3.68 22.66
CA ARG A 7 0.05 -3.50 21.22
C ARG A 7 0.93 -4.39 20.35
N LEU A 8 2.21 -4.56 20.73
CA LEU A 8 3.14 -5.47 20.05
C LEU A 8 2.73 -6.95 20.15
N ARG A 9 2.00 -7.35 21.19
CA ARG A 9 1.44 -8.71 21.30
C ARG A 9 0.41 -9.05 20.22
N ASN A 10 -0.35 -8.07 19.73
CA ASN A 10 -1.29 -8.29 18.64
C ASN A 10 -0.59 -8.37 17.28
N ILE A 11 0.55 -7.68 17.15
CA ILE A 11 1.45 -7.89 16.02
C ILE A 11 1.98 -9.32 16.06
N LEU A 12 2.47 -9.84 17.18
CA LEU A 12 3.02 -11.21 17.29
C LEU A 12 2.12 -12.35 16.75
N GLY A 13 0.81 -12.15 16.54
CA GLY A 13 -0.04 -13.13 15.84
C GLY A 13 0.49 -13.55 14.46
N HIS A 14 1.13 -12.64 13.69
CA HIS A 14 1.78 -13.00 12.41
C HIS A 14 3.15 -13.70 12.61
N LEU A 15 3.74 -13.60 13.81
CA LEU A 15 4.96 -14.32 14.16
C LEU A 15 4.67 -15.76 14.64
N ILE A 16 3.42 -16.06 14.99
CA ILE A 16 2.98 -17.34 15.60
C ILE A 16 2.12 -18.15 14.62
N GLY A 17 2.24 -17.92 13.30
CA GLY A 17 1.60 -18.74 12.27
C GLY A 17 2.15 -20.17 12.23
N GLY A 18 1.75 -21.00 13.19
CA GLY A 18 1.97 -22.44 13.20
C GLY A 18 0.81 -23.14 12.49
N SER A 19 1.14 -23.96 11.50
CA SER A 19 0.19 -24.93 10.92
C SER A 19 -0.38 -25.83 12.03
N PRO A 20 -1.67 -26.15 12.04
CA PRO A 20 -2.19 -27.16 12.96
C PRO A 20 -1.74 -28.55 12.51
N GLU A 21 -1.34 -29.36 13.50
CA GLU A 21 -1.16 -30.82 13.43
C GLU A 21 0.17 -31.36 12.89
N SER A 22 1.12 -31.53 13.80
CA SER A 22 1.71 -32.85 14.11
C SER A 22 2.48 -32.74 15.43
N GLN A 23 2.22 -33.62 16.39
CA GLN A 23 3.08 -33.73 17.56
C GLN A 23 4.48 -34.13 17.07
N PRO A 24 5.55 -33.39 17.39
CA PRO A 24 6.87 -33.74 16.93
C PRO A 24 7.28 -35.08 17.58
N GLN A 25 7.42 -36.12 16.75
CA GLN A 25 8.12 -37.33 17.17
C GLN A 25 9.54 -36.93 17.57
N GLN A 26 10.01 -37.39 18.73
CA GLN A 26 11.38 -37.14 19.17
C GLN A 26 12.34 -37.76 18.13
N PRO A 27 13.19 -36.95 17.47
CA PRO A 27 14.09 -37.46 16.45
C PRO A 27 15.13 -38.37 17.10
N GLN A 28 15.23 -39.60 16.61
CA GLN A 28 16.15 -40.64 17.13
C GLN A 28 17.60 -40.43 16.66
N SER A 29 17.83 -39.55 15.67
CA SER A 29 19.16 -39.10 15.25
C SER A 29 19.14 -37.65 14.75
N PRO A 30 20.29 -36.94 14.74
CA PRO A 30 20.41 -35.60 14.15
C PRO A 30 20.05 -35.53 12.66
N ALA A 31 20.11 -36.65 11.94
CA ALA A 31 19.75 -36.73 10.52
C ALA A 31 18.23 -36.76 10.29
N ASP A 32 17.45 -37.14 11.31
CA ASP A 32 15.99 -37.24 11.26
C ASP A 32 15.29 -35.98 11.84
N TYR A 33 16.07 -34.94 12.15
CA TYR A 33 15.56 -33.69 12.70
C TYR A 33 14.90 -32.86 11.59
N ALA A 34 13.58 -32.94 11.46
CA ALA A 34 12.81 -32.02 10.65
C ALA A 34 12.82 -30.62 11.32
N HIS A 35 13.63 -29.70 10.80
CA HIS A 35 13.62 -28.32 11.27
C HIS A 35 12.33 -27.62 10.81
N THR A 36 11.45 -27.32 11.77
CA THR A 36 10.39 -26.33 11.55
C THR A 36 11.01 -24.95 11.61
N HIS A 37 11.34 -24.39 10.45
CA HIS A 37 11.81 -23.01 10.37
C HIS A 37 10.61 -22.06 10.44
N HIS A 38 10.67 -21.10 11.36
CA HIS A 38 9.74 -19.96 11.35
C HIS A 38 10.18 -18.99 10.26
N ILE A 39 9.64 -19.17 9.05
CA ILE A 39 9.91 -18.29 7.90
C ILE A 39 8.83 -17.21 7.87
N HIS A 40 9.26 -15.95 8.00
CA HIS A 40 8.40 -14.79 7.76
C HIS A 40 8.63 -14.27 6.36
N GLN A 41 7.55 -14.24 5.58
CA GLN A 41 7.57 -13.67 4.23
C GLN A 41 7.82 -12.17 4.33
N LEU A 42 8.76 -11.67 3.53
CA LEU A 42 9.11 -10.27 3.48
C LEU A 42 8.07 -9.50 2.68
N SER A 43 7.54 -8.43 3.26
CA SER A 43 6.63 -7.51 2.58
C SER A 43 6.77 -6.09 3.13
N PRO A 44 6.84 -5.05 2.27
CA PRO A 44 6.94 -3.67 2.74
C PRO A 44 5.70 -3.20 3.51
N THR A 45 4.54 -3.85 3.34
CA THR A 45 3.30 -3.52 4.08
C THR A 45 3.48 -3.61 5.59
N PHE A 46 4.38 -4.48 6.07
CA PHE A 46 4.67 -4.64 7.48
C PHE A 46 5.25 -3.36 8.13
N PHE A 47 5.96 -2.52 7.36
CA PHE A 47 6.59 -1.32 7.91
C PHE A 47 5.57 -0.33 8.47
N LEU A 48 4.46 -0.10 7.76
CA LEU A 48 3.41 0.82 8.21
C LEU A 48 2.68 0.27 9.44
N GLN A 49 2.27 -0.99 9.42
CA GLN A 49 1.61 -1.63 10.55
C GLN A 49 2.50 -1.58 11.80
N ARG A 50 3.79 -1.88 11.65
CA ARG A 50 4.76 -1.82 12.74
C ARG A 50 4.93 -0.40 13.26
N ALA A 51 5.08 0.59 12.39
CA ALA A 51 5.23 1.99 12.78
C ALA A 51 4.02 2.49 13.59
N ALA A 52 2.81 2.22 13.10
CA ALA A 52 1.56 2.59 13.78
C ALA A 52 1.39 1.93 15.16
N ALA A 53 1.94 0.73 15.37
CA ALA A 53 1.85 0.08 16.68
C ALA A 53 2.87 0.59 17.70
N ILE A 54 4.07 0.98 17.24
CA ILE A 54 5.14 1.46 18.12
C ILE A 54 4.92 2.94 18.46
N GLU A 55 4.63 3.77 17.46
CA GLU A 55 4.51 5.23 17.59
C GLU A 55 3.26 5.76 16.87
N PRO A 56 2.04 5.38 17.31
CA PRO A 56 0.81 5.69 16.58
C PRO A 56 0.61 7.18 16.33
N GLU A 57 0.88 8.02 17.34
CA GLU A 57 0.63 9.46 17.31
C GLU A 57 1.76 10.26 16.66
N ALA A 58 2.86 9.61 16.23
CA ALA A 58 3.94 10.33 15.56
C ALA A 58 3.50 10.76 14.16
N GLU A 59 3.88 11.99 13.76
CA GLU A 59 3.59 12.54 12.43
C GLU A 59 4.23 11.65 11.34
N ALA A 60 3.39 11.09 10.47
CA ALA A 60 3.78 10.24 9.36
C ALA A 60 3.71 10.98 8.03
N ILE A 61 2.70 11.85 7.86
CA ILE A 61 2.46 12.61 6.63
C ILE A 61 2.29 14.08 6.99
N TYR A 62 2.99 14.93 6.24
CA TYR A 62 2.81 16.37 6.20
C TYR A 62 2.61 16.77 4.73
N HIS A 63 1.51 17.44 4.42
CA HIS A 63 1.17 17.83 3.05
C HIS A 63 0.53 19.21 3.00
N VAL A 64 0.78 19.94 1.92
CA VAL A 64 0.06 21.17 1.60
C VAL A 64 -0.85 20.87 0.42
N THR A 65 -2.15 20.83 0.69
CA THR A 65 -3.21 20.47 -0.26
C THR A 65 -3.38 21.54 -1.34
N VAL A 66 -4.03 21.19 -2.46
CA VAL A 66 -4.30 22.14 -3.56
C VAL A 66 -5.11 23.38 -3.12
N ASN A 67 -5.94 23.26 -2.07
CA ASN A 67 -6.68 24.38 -1.49
C ASN A 67 -5.85 25.24 -0.50
N GLY A 68 -4.53 24.99 -0.40
CA GLY A 68 -3.59 25.74 0.43
C GLY A 68 -3.67 25.43 1.93
N ARG A 69 -4.30 24.33 2.32
CA ARG A 69 -4.40 23.88 3.72
C ARG A 69 -3.25 22.94 4.06
N ILE A 70 -2.96 22.83 5.36
CA ILE A 70 -1.96 21.90 5.86
C ILE A 70 -2.69 20.67 6.37
N LEU A 71 -2.44 19.54 5.72
CA LEU A 71 -2.89 18.23 6.16
C LEU A 71 -1.74 17.53 6.89
N ARG A 72 -2.04 17.00 8.07
CA ARG A 72 -1.13 16.14 8.84
C ARG A 72 -1.83 14.83 9.14
N ARG A 73 -1.09 13.73 9.05
CA ARG A 73 -1.56 12.42 9.51
C ARG A 73 -0.50 11.77 10.37
N SER A 74 -0.93 11.24 11.50
CA SER A 74 -0.17 10.35 12.35
C SER A 74 -0.01 8.96 11.70
N TYR A 75 0.89 8.13 12.22
CA TYR A 75 1.05 6.76 11.71
C TYR A 75 -0.21 5.91 11.88
N ILE A 76 -0.99 6.11 12.95
CA ILE A 76 -2.25 5.37 13.13
C ILE A 76 -3.31 5.79 12.13
N GLU A 77 -3.45 7.10 11.85
CA GLU A 77 -4.38 7.59 10.82
C GLU A 77 -3.97 7.11 9.43
N PHE A 78 -2.68 7.17 9.10
CA PHE A 78 -2.18 6.65 7.83
C PHE A 78 -2.43 5.13 7.69
N ALA A 79 -2.15 4.36 8.74
CA ALA A 79 -2.41 2.92 8.75
C ALA A 79 -3.91 2.59 8.64
N ASP A 80 -4.78 3.36 9.30
CA ASP A 80 -6.23 3.17 9.21
C ASP A 80 -6.75 3.48 7.82
N ARG A 81 -6.26 4.54 7.17
CA ARG A 81 -6.67 4.91 5.81
C ARG A 81 -6.19 3.92 4.77
N ALA A 82 -4.93 3.48 4.84
CA ALA A 82 -4.41 2.41 4.00
C ALA A 82 -5.22 1.10 4.19
N ARG A 83 -5.55 0.73 5.43
CA ARG A 83 -6.42 -0.41 5.72
C ARG A 83 -7.83 -0.23 5.13
N GLY A 84 -8.41 0.96 5.26
CA GLY A 84 -9.71 1.28 4.67
C GLY A 84 -9.72 1.03 3.17
N LEU A 85 -8.74 1.59 2.45
CA LEU A 85 -8.58 1.33 1.03
C LEU A 85 -8.38 -0.17 0.74
N ALA A 86 -7.57 -0.89 1.52
CA ALA A 86 -7.36 -2.33 1.34
C ALA A 86 -8.68 -3.13 1.39
N TYR A 87 -9.52 -2.87 2.39
CA TYR A 87 -10.83 -3.53 2.50
C TYR A 87 -11.81 -3.11 1.42
N TYR A 88 -11.76 -1.86 0.96
CA TYR A 88 -12.55 -1.41 -0.19
C TYR A 88 -12.18 -2.22 -1.44
N LEU A 89 -10.89 -2.35 -1.75
CA LEU A 89 -10.42 -3.12 -2.90
C LEU A 89 -10.81 -4.60 -2.80
N ILE A 90 -10.70 -5.20 -1.60
CA ILE A 90 -11.14 -6.58 -1.36
C ILE A 90 -12.64 -6.74 -1.62
N LYS A 91 -13.46 -5.83 -1.08
CA LYS A 91 -14.92 -5.87 -1.21
C LYS A 91 -15.35 -5.83 -2.68
N HIS A 92 -14.67 -5.03 -3.49
CA HIS A 92 -14.98 -4.86 -4.92
C HIS A 92 -14.21 -5.81 -5.84
N GLY A 93 -13.29 -6.61 -5.30
CA GLY A 93 -12.53 -7.61 -6.07
C GLY A 93 -11.42 -7.04 -6.96
N TYR A 94 -11.01 -5.78 -6.74
CA TYR A 94 -9.95 -5.16 -7.55
C TYR A 94 -8.57 -5.70 -7.13
N LYS A 95 -7.79 -6.15 -8.12
CA LYS A 95 -6.47 -6.76 -7.91
C LYS A 95 -5.35 -5.94 -8.52
N ARG A 96 -5.50 -5.39 -9.71
CA ARG A 96 -4.53 -4.51 -10.34
C ARG A 96 -5.06 -3.09 -10.33
N VAL A 97 -4.41 -2.22 -9.57
CA VAL A 97 -4.91 -0.85 -9.35
C VAL A 97 -3.94 0.14 -9.94
N GLY A 98 -4.41 0.85 -10.98
CA GLY A 98 -3.70 1.98 -11.56
C GLY A 98 -3.66 3.16 -10.59
N VAL A 99 -2.53 3.88 -10.53
CA VAL A 99 -2.42 5.10 -9.72
C VAL A 99 -1.86 6.23 -10.58
N LEU A 100 -2.66 7.25 -10.82
CA LEU A 100 -2.33 8.46 -11.59
C LEU A 100 -2.47 9.70 -10.68
N ALA A 101 -1.44 10.00 -9.91
CA ALA A 101 -1.46 11.12 -8.98
C ALA A 101 -0.05 11.70 -8.78
N PRO A 102 0.06 12.96 -8.33
CA PRO A 102 1.32 13.50 -7.83
C PRO A 102 1.62 12.93 -6.43
N ASN A 103 2.61 13.51 -5.74
CA ASN A 103 2.94 13.13 -4.37
C ASN A 103 1.87 13.66 -3.40
N THR A 104 0.72 13.00 -3.33
CA THR A 104 -0.35 13.29 -2.36
C THR A 104 -0.38 12.24 -1.25
N PRO A 105 -1.03 12.54 -0.11
CA PRO A 105 -1.31 11.54 0.91
C PRO A 105 -2.09 10.33 0.36
N ALA A 106 -3.02 10.52 -0.58
CA ALA A 106 -3.76 9.43 -1.20
C ALA A 106 -2.86 8.51 -2.05
N PHE A 107 -1.83 9.06 -2.71
CA PHE A 107 -0.83 8.25 -3.42
C PHE A 107 -0.10 7.31 -2.45
N LEU A 108 0.36 7.84 -1.31
CA LEU A 108 1.06 7.05 -0.29
C LEU A 108 0.14 6.02 0.40
N GLU A 109 -1.13 6.39 0.64
CA GLU A 109 -2.18 5.48 1.09
C GLU A 109 -2.48 4.37 0.09
N SER A 110 -2.46 4.68 -1.20
CA SER A 110 -2.65 3.71 -2.28
C SER A 110 -1.55 2.67 -2.30
N ILE A 111 -0.27 3.07 -2.15
CA ILE A 111 0.86 2.12 -2.10
C ILE A 111 0.64 1.05 -1.03
N TYR A 112 0.29 1.45 0.19
CA TYR A 112 0.10 0.49 1.28
C TYR A 112 -1.25 -0.22 1.19
N GLY A 113 -2.32 0.47 0.86
CA GLY A 113 -3.67 -0.09 0.82
C GLY A 113 -3.84 -1.13 -0.28
N ILE A 114 -3.33 -0.86 -1.49
CA ILE A 114 -3.38 -1.81 -2.62
C ILE A 114 -2.64 -3.10 -2.26
N VAL A 115 -1.39 -2.96 -1.80
CA VAL A 115 -0.53 -4.12 -1.51
C VAL A 115 -1.02 -4.88 -0.28
N ALA A 116 -1.51 -4.18 0.76
CA ALA A 116 -2.09 -4.82 1.94
C ALA A 116 -3.42 -5.53 1.63
N GLY A 117 -4.16 -5.07 0.61
CA GLY A 117 -5.33 -5.77 0.06
C GLY A 117 -4.99 -7.00 -0.79
N GLY A 118 -3.70 -7.32 -0.95
CA GLY A 118 -3.21 -8.38 -1.84
C GLY A 118 -3.31 -8.02 -3.33
N GLY A 119 -3.33 -6.73 -3.63
CA GLY A 119 -3.31 -6.19 -4.99
C GLY A 119 -1.92 -5.81 -5.47
N VAL A 120 -1.84 -5.51 -6.77
CA VAL A 120 -0.65 -5.04 -7.48
C VAL A 120 -0.86 -3.57 -7.85
N ILE A 121 0.07 -2.72 -7.45
CA ILE A 121 0.05 -1.29 -7.81
C ILE A 121 0.66 -1.07 -9.20
N VAL A 122 -0.04 -0.30 -10.04
CA VAL A 122 0.44 0.13 -11.37
C VAL A 122 0.58 1.66 -11.36
N PRO A 123 1.71 2.20 -10.85
CA PRO A 123 1.88 3.64 -10.75
C PRO A 123 2.27 4.24 -12.10
N VAL A 124 1.63 5.36 -12.46
CA VAL A 124 1.85 6.06 -13.73
C VAL A 124 2.19 7.53 -13.49
N ASN A 125 3.25 8.01 -14.14
CA ASN A 125 3.64 9.41 -14.06
C ASN A 125 2.65 10.26 -14.86
N TYR A 126 2.00 11.21 -14.19
CA TYR A 126 1.04 12.15 -14.77
C TYR A 126 1.64 13.09 -15.84
N ARG A 127 2.97 13.12 -16.01
CA ARG A 127 3.66 13.86 -17.08
C ARG A 127 3.71 13.11 -18.43
N LEU A 128 3.24 11.86 -18.49
CA LEU A 128 3.19 11.09 -19.72
C LEU A 128 2.05 11.56 -20.63
N LYS A 129 2.16 11.24 -21.92
CA LYS A 129 1.07 11.49 -22.88
C LYS A 129 -0.07 10.50 -22.65
N GLN A 130 -1.29 10.87 -23.04
CA GLN A 130 -2.47 10.01 -22.89
C GLN A 130 -2.29 8.64 -23.57
N GLU A 131 -1.58 8.58 -24.70
CA GLU A 131 -1.30 7.33 -25.41
C GLU A 131 -0.44 6.37 -24.59
N ASP A 132 0.55 6.88 -23.89
CA ASP A 132 1.43 6.08 -23.03
C ASP A 132 0.68 5.63 -21.77
N ILE A 133 -0.12 6.52 -21.17
CA ILE A 133 -0.95 6.21 -19.99
C ILE A 133 -1.97 5.11 -20.35
N ALA A 134 -2.70 5.28 -21.45
CA ALA A 134 -3.66 4.29 -21.92
C ALA A 134 -3.01 2.94 -22.22
N TYR A 135 -1.85 2.95 -22.90
CA TYR A 135 -1.08 1.74 -23.15
C TYR A 135 -0.65 1.05 -21.85
N ILE A 136 -0.17 1.79 -20.86
CA ILE A 136 0.27 1.22 -19.58
C ILE A 136 -0.89 0.54 -18.85
N PHE A 137 -2.03 1.22 -18.71
CA PHE A 137 -3.18 0.67 -18.00
C PHE A 137 -3.84 -0.50 -18.73
N ASP A 138 -3.89 -0.45 -20.06
CA ASP A 138 -4.34 -1.56 -20.91
C ASP A 138 -3.41 -2.77 -20.78
N PHE A 139 -2.09 -2.56 -20.94
CA PHE A 139 -1.08 -3.62 -20.83
C PHE A 139 -1.07 -4.27 -19.44
N ALA A 140 -1.28 -3.47 -18.40
CA ALA A 140 -1.30 -3.95 -17.03
C ALA A 140 -2.68 -4.51 -16.61
N GLU A 141 -3.70 -4.46 -17.47
CA GLU A 141 -5.05 -4.97 -17.22
C GLU A 141 -5.61 -4.46 -15.87
N VAL A 142 -5.62 -3.13 -15.68
CA VAL A 142 -6.06 -2.56 -14.41
C VAL A 142 -7.57 -2.73 -14.18
N ASP A 143 -7.93 -3.18 -12.98
CA ASP A 143 -9.31 -3.39 -12.55
C ASP A 143 -9.98 -2.08 -12.09
N ALA A 144 -9.19 -1.16 -11.55
CA ALA A 144 -9.61 0.16 -11.08
C ALA A 144 -8.44 1.15 -11.14
N ILE A 145 -8.75 2.45 -11.13
CA ILE A 145 -7.75 3.52 -11.15
C ILE A 145 -8.01 4.49 -10.00
N VAL A 146 -6.99 4.77 -9.18
CA VAL A 146 -6.96 5.94 -8.30
C VAL A 146 -6.34 7.10 -9.07
N ALA A 147 -7.05 8.22 -9.20
CA ALA A 147 -6.57 9.37 -9.96
C ALA A 147 -6.76 10.66 -9.18
N ASP A 148 -5.75 11.52 -9.20
CA ASP A 148 -5.90 12.90 -8.74
C ASP A 148 -6.82 13.67 -9.70
N ALA A 149 -7.74 14.46 -9.14
CA ALA A 149 -8.75 15.23 -9.86
C ALA A 149 -8.16 16.12 -10.95
N GLU A 150 -6.96 16.67 -10.75
CA GLU A 150 -6.26 17.50 -11.74
C GLU A 150 -5.95 16.71 -13.02
N PHE A 151 -5.65 15.42 -12.90
CA PHE A 151 -5.12 14.58 -13.98
C PHE A 151 -6.12 13.56 -14.55
N VAL A 152 -7.37 13.54 -14.09
CA VAL A 152 -8.42 12.63 -14.59
C VAL A 152 -8.59 12.73 -16.11
N HIS A 153 -8.45 13.94 -16.68
CA HIS A 153 -8.55 14.18 -18.13
C HIS A 153 -7.52 13.39 -18.96
N LEU A 154 -6.43 12.92 -18.36
CA LEU A 154 -5.45 12.08 -19.05
C LEU A 154 -5.94 10.64 -19.29
N LEU A 155 -7.04 10.24 -18.66
CA LEU A 155 -7.66 8.92 -18.82
C LEU A 155 -8.61 8.84 -20.02
N ASP A 156 -8.92 9.96 -20.68
CA ASP A 156 -9.93 10.05 -21.74
C ASP A 156 -9.71 9.01 -22.85
N LEU A 157 -8.45 8.83 -23.28
CA LEU A 157 -8.11 7.85 -24.31
C LEU A 157 -8.33 6.40 -23.84
N TYR A 158 -7.89 6.07 -22.62
CA TYR A 158 -8.10 4.74 -22.03
C TYR A 158 -9.59 4.42 -21.88
N LYS A 159 -10.38 5.40 -21.41
CA LYS A 159 -11.82 5.24 -21.14
C LYS A 159 -12.67 5.05 -22.39
N LYS A 160 -12.17 5.34 -23.60
CA LYS A 160 -12.89 5.03 -24.86
C LYS A 160 -13.15 3.53 -25.01
N ASP A 161 -12.16 2.71 -24.68
CA ASP A 161 -12.23 1.25 -24.79
C ASP A 161 -12.57 0.60 -23.43
N HIS A 162 -12.34 1.32 -22.32
CA HIS A 162 -12.47 0.83 -20.94
C HIS A 162 -13.48 1.65 -20.11
N ALA A 163 -14.64 1.95 -20.71
CA ALA A 163 -15.66 2.81 -20.09
C ALA A 163 -16.17 2.29 -18.73
N ALA A 164 -16.11 0.97 -18.50
CA ALA A 164 -16.54 0.34 -17.25
C ALA A 164 -15.49 0.39 -16.12
N THR A 165 -14.21 0.66 -16.40
CA THR A 165 -13.16 0.67 -15.36
C THR A 165 -13.45 1.79 -14.34
N PRO A 166 -13.62 1.47 -13.03
CA PRO A 166 -13.86 2.45 -11.98
C PRO A 166 -12.68 3.41 -11.82
N VAL A 167 -12.99 4.70 -11.63
CA VAL A 167 -12.01 5.74 -11.31
C VAL A 167 -12.36 6.33 -9.96
N ILE A 168 -11.46 6.17 -8.99
CA ILE A 168 -11.55 6.65 -7.63
C ILE A 168 -10.79 7.97 -7.57
N ILE A 169 -11.52 9.09 -7.54
CA ILE A 169 -10.93 10.43 -7.65
C ILE A 169 -10.47 10.93 -6.28
N ASP A 170 -9.20 11.30 -6.17
CA ASP A 170 -8.64 12.07 -5.06
C ASP A 170 -8.74 13.58 -5.40
N ASN A 171 -9.35 14.35 -4.50
CA ASN A 171 -9.49 15.81 -4.68
C ASN A 171 -8.32 16.59 -4.05
N ASP A 172 -7.37 15.90 -3.41
CA ASP A 172 -6.25 16.48 -2.64
C ASP A 172 -6.70 17.58 -1.66
N THR A 173 -7.64 17.24 -0.78
CA THR A 173 -8.17 18.18 0.23
C THR A 173 -7.89 17.72 1.66
N ASP A 174 -8.04 18.63 2.61
CA ASP A 174 -7.97 18.37 4.04
C ASP A 174 -9.30 17.88 4.64
N ALA A 175 -10.37 17.82 3.85
CA ALA A 175 -11.67 17.40 4.32
C ALA A 175 -11.77 15.88 4.42
N THR A 176 -12.24 15.38 5.56
CA THR A 176 -12.42 13.94 5.82
C THR A 176 -13.88 13.53 6.01
N GLU A 177 -14.81 14.50 6.05
CA GLU A 177 -16.24 14.27 6.25
C GLU A 177 -17.09 15.30 5.48
N GLY A 178 -18.33 14.92 5.13
CA GLY A 178 -19.31 15.81 4.49
C GLY A 178 -19.15 15.97 2.97
N GLN A 179 -19.80 16.97 2.39
CA GLN A 179 -19.83 17.18 0.92
C GLN A 179 -18.48 17.57 0.30
N LEU A 180 -17.48 17.87 1.12
CA LEU A 180 -16.11 18.17 0.69
C LEU A 180 -15.22 16.92 0.71
N CYS A 181 -15.71 15.81 1.27
CA CYS A 181 -15.09 14.49 1.24
C CYS A 181 -15.13 13.97 -0.21
N GLY A 182 -13.97 13.67 -0.80
CA GLY A 182 -13.90 13.22 -2.20
C GLY A 182 -14.16 11.73 -2.37
N PRO A 183 -14.33 11.23 -3.62
CA PRO A 183 -14.57 9.82 -3.89
C PRO A 183 -13.52 8.87 -3.29
N PHE A 184 -12.25 9.29 -3.20
CA PHE A 184 -11.20 8.51 -2.53
C PHE A 184 -11.45 8.32 -1.04
N ASP A 185 -11.84 9.37 -0.32
CA ASP A 185 -12.15 9.28 1.10
C ASP A 185 -13.42 8.44 1.34
N GLU A 186 -14.43 8.57 0.46
CA GLU A 186 -15.62 7.71 0.48
C GLU A 186 -15.26 6.23 0.32
N ALA A 187 -14.34 5.89 -0.60
CA ALA A 187 -13.84 4.53 -0.76
C ALA A 187 -13.13 4.02 0.51
N VAL A 188 -12.27 4.85 1.13
CA VAL A 188 -11.61 4.51 2.39
C VAL A 188 -12.63 4.25 3.50
N LEU A 189 -13.63 5.12 3.66
CA LEU A 189 -14.69 4.97 4.67
C LEU A 189 -15.56 3.74 4.40
N GLU A 190 -15.90 3.45 3.15
CA GLU A 190 -16.63 2.25 2.76
C GLU A 190 -15.87 0.98 3.17
N GLY A 191 -14.56 0.93 2.90
CA GLY A 191 -13.73 -0.20 3.29
C GLY A 191 -13.56 -0.34 4.80
N LEU A 192 -13.43 0.77 5.54
CA LEU A 192 -13.44 0.73 7.01
C LEU A 192 -14.77 0.19 7.55
N ASN A 193 -15.90 0.63 6.99
CA ASN A 193 -17.21 0.10 7.35
C ASN A 193 -17.36 -1.38 7.00
N TYR A 194 -16.77 -1.82 5.88
CA TYR A 194 -16.72 -3.23 5.52
C TYR A 194 -15.93 -4.06 6.55
N ASP A 195 -14.77 -3.60 7.03
CA ASP A 195 -14.04 -4.25 8.15
C ASP A 195 -14.93 -4.38 9.39
N ILE A 196 -15.59 -3.29 9.79
CA ILE A 196 -16.48 -3.24 10.97
C ILE A 196 -17.61 -4.28 10.84
N GLN A 197 -18.29 -4.30 9.69
CA GLN A 197 -19.39 -5.24 9.43
C GLN A 197 -18.93 -6.72 9.40
N ASN A 198 -17.65 -6.95 9.11
CA ASN A 198 -17.05 -8.29 9.03
C ASN A 198 -16.21 -8.66 10.28
N GLY A 199 -16.47 -7.98 11.41
CA GLY A 199 -15.93 -8.35 12.72
C GLY A 199 -14.73 -7.52 13.18
N SER A 200 -14.46 -6.38 12.55
CA SER A 200 -13.42 -5.41 12.96
C SER A 200 -12.04 -6.08 13.12
N LYS A 201 -11.65 -6.86 12.12
CA LYS A 201 -10.42 -7.66 12.15
C LYS A 201 -9.17 -6.79 12.00
N GLY A 202 -9.32 -5.56 11.52
CA GLY A 202 -8.20 -4.63 11.36
C GLY A 202 -7.17 -5.17 10.37
N TRP A 203 -5.90 -4.84 10.59
CA TRP A 203 -4.79 -5.36 9.78
C TRP A 203 -4.64 -6.88 9.83
N ALA A 204 -5.08 -7.54 10.90
CA ALA A 204 -5.00 -9.00 11.03
C ALA A 204 -6.00 -9.74 10.12
N GLY A 205 -7.04 -9.05 9.63
CA GLY A 205 -8.00 -9.61 8.67
C GLY A 205 -7.60 -9.43 7.20
N LEU A 206 -6.55 -8.66 6.92
CA LEU A 206 -6.05 -8.47 5.57
C LEU A 206 -5.24 -9.69 5.08
N PRO A 207 -5.19 -9.94 3.76
CA PRO A 207 -4.40 -11.01 3.18
C PRO A 207 -2.94 -10.98 3.66
N GLN A 208 -2.44 -12.15 4.08
CA GLN A 208 -1.03 -12.33 4.38
C GLN A 208 -0.29 -12.69 3.08
N VAL A 209 0.92 -12.18 2.92
CA VAL A 209 1.79 -12.57 1.81
C VAL A 209 2.19 -14.02 2.00
N VAL A 210 1.82 -14.87 1.05
CA VAL A 210 2.11 -16.32 1.08
C VAL A 210 3.48 -16.59 0.46
N ASN A 211 3.83 -15.87 -0.61
CA ASN A 211 5.09 -15.97 -1.31
C ASN A 211 5.68 -14.57 -1.54
N GLU A 212 6.83 -14.30 -0.92
CA GLU A 212 7.52 -13.01 -1.03
C GLU A 212 8.05 -12.70 -2.44
N ASP A 213 8.13 -13.68 -3.33
CA ASP A 213 8.47 -13.47 -4.75
C ASP A 213 7.26 -13.11 -5.62
N ASP A 214 6.06 -13.05 -5.04
CA ASP A 214 4.89 -12.55 -5.75
C ASP A 214 5.04 -11.06 -6.08
N MET A 215 4.44 -10.68 -7.21
CA MET A 215 4.45 -9.32 -7.71
C MET A 215 3.62 -8.40 -6.81
N LEU A 216 4.20 -7.27 -6.38
CA LEU A 216 3.46 -6.20 -5.69
C LEU A 216 3.23 -4.97 -6.56
N ALA A 217 4.07 -4.72 -7.57
CA ALA A 217 4.01 -3.51 -8.37
C ALA A 217 4.54 -3.69 -9.79
N ILE A 218 4.01 -2.88 -10.72
CA ILE A 218 4.44 -2.79 -12.12
C ILE A 218 4.68 -1.33 -12.50
N PRO A 219 5.75 -0.67 -12.01
CA PRO A 219 6.18 0.61 -12.57
C PRO A 219 6.63 0.46 -14.03
N PHE A 220 6.41 1.50 -14.83
CA PHE A 220 6.85 1.53 -16.22
C PHE A 220 8.01 2.51 -16.42
N THR A 221 9.03 2.08 -17.16
CA THR A 221 10.12 2.96 -17.59
C THR A 221 9.81 3.52 -18.97
N SER A 222 9.92 4.85 -19.14
CA SER A 222 9.84 5.46 -20.46
C SER A 222 11.14 5.18 -21.23
N GLY A 223 11.01 4.56 -22.41
CA GLY A 223 12.09 4.47 -23.38
C GLY A 223 11.95 5.60 -24.40
N THR A 224 13.04 6.25 -24.79
CA THR A 224 13.00 7.31 -25.82
C THR A 224 12.68 6.78 -27.21
N THR A 225 12.77 5.47 -27.42
CA THR A 225 12.69 4.82 -28.74
C THR A 225 11.62 3.73 -28.84
N SER A 226 11.03 3.28 -27.73
CA SER A 226 10.04 2.20 -27.71
C SER A 226 8.92 2.50 -26.73
N LYS A 227 7.79 1.78 -26.87
CA LYS A 227 6.72 1.80 -25.87
C LYS A 227 7.26 1.57 -24.43
N PRO A 228 6.61 2.15 -23.41
CA PRO A 228 6.98 1.92 -22.01
C PRO A 228 7.12 0.43 -21.67
N LYS A 229 8.05 0.08 -20.78
CA LYS A 229 8.28 -1.31 -20.36
C LYS A 229 7.95 -1.47 -18.89
N GLY A 230 7.08 -2.44 -18.57
CA GLY A 230 6.73 -2.77 -17.19
C GLY A 230 7.89 -3.50 -16.50
N VAL A 231 8.25 -3.02 -15.31
CA VAL A 231 9.26 -3.63 -14.44
C VAL A 231 8.53 -4.27 -13.27
N ILE A 232 8.69 -5.58 -13.09
CA ILE A 232 8.02 -6.28 -12.00
C ILE A 232 8.82 -6.10 -10.72
N TYR A 233 8.16 -5.60 -9.67
CA TYR A 233 8.67 -5.58 -8.31
C TYR A 233 7.98 -6.68 -7.50
N THR A 234 8.76 -7.44 -6.75
CA THR A 234 8.27 -8.48 -5.82
C THR A 234 8.29 -7.98 -4.38
N HIS A 235 7.46 -8.56 -3.51
CA HIS A 235 7.40 -8.18 -2.09
C HIS A 235 8.79 -8.21 -1.43
N ARG A 236 9.55 -9.28 -1.66
CA ARG A 236 10.95 -9.44 -1.24
C ARG A 236 11.84 -8.34 -1.81
N GLY A 237 11.74 -8.09 -3.11
CA GLY A 237 12.56 -7.08 -3.81
C GLY A 237 12.34 -5.68 -3.24
N ALA A 238 11.08 -5.26 -3.10
CA ALA A 238 10.73 -3.96 -2.55
C ALA A 238 11.13 -3.82 -1.07
N TYR A 239 10.94 -4.88 -0.27
CA TYR A 239 11.34 -4.89 1.13
C TYR A 239 12.86 -4.70 1.29
N LEU A 240 13.66 -5.49 0.55
CA LEU A 240 15.12 -5.42 0.60
C LEU A 240 15.64 -4.08 0.05
N ALA A 241 15.03 -3.55 -1.02
CA ALA A 241 15.36 -2.23 -1.55
C ALA A 241 15.08 -1.11 -0.55
N ALA A 242 13.95 -1.19 0.18
CA ALA A 242 13.63 -0.23 1.23
C ALA A 242 14.67 -0.24 2.36
N LEU A 243 15.08 -1.43 2.82
CA LEU A 243 16.15 -1.56 3.83
C LEU A 243 17.50 -1.05 3.32
N ALA A 244 17.87 -1.37 2.07
CA ALA A 244 19.09 -0.87 1.47
C ALA A 244 19.11 0.66 1.40
N ASN A 245 17.99 1.28 0.99
CA ASN A 245 17.86 2.74 0.95
C ASN A 245 17.98 3.38 2.33
N VAL A 246 17.39 2.77 3.37
CA VAL A 246 17.52 3.22 4.76
C VAL A 246 18.98 3.21 5.21
N VAL A 247 19.71 2.14 4.91
CA VAL A 247 21.13 1.99 5.27
C VAL A 247 21.99 2.99 4.50
N GLU A 248 21.88 3.03 3.18
CA GLU A 248 22.72 3.87 2.31
C GLU A 248 22.49 5.37 2.57
N SER A 249 21.23 5.75 2.79
CA SER A 249 20.88 7.15 3.08
C SER A 249 21.09 7.53 4.54
N GLY A 250 21.49 6.58 5.40
CA GLY A 250 21.69 6.81 6.84
C GLY A 250 20.43 7.29 7.56
N LEU A 251 19.24 6.79 7.17
CA LEU A 251 17.96 7.16 7.75
C LEU A 251 17.81 6.51 9.14
N ASN A 252 18.53 7.07 10.12
CA ASN A 252 18.64 6.53 11.46
C ASN A 252 17.97 7.46 12.49
N TYR A 253 17.64 6.91 13.65
CA TYR A 253 17.00 7.65 14.75
C TYR A 253 18.00 8.29 15.73
N ASP A 254 19.30 8.04 15.55
CA ASP A 254 20.38 8.42 16.47
C ASP A 254 20.52 9.93 16.65
N LYS A 255 20.02 10.72 15.69
CA LYS A 255 19.99 12.19 15.73
C LYS A 255 18.58 12.79 15.74
N GLY A 256 17.57 11.99 16.11
CA GLY A 256 16.15 12.38 16.08
C GLY A 256 15.39 11.72 14.92
N ARG A 257 14.13 12.11 14.71
CA ARG A 257 13.31 11.54 13.63
C ARG A 257 13.83 12.01 12.27
N CYS A 258 14.14 11.06 11.40
CA CYS A 258 14.41 11.37 10.00
C CYS A 258 13.14 11.90 9.33
N LYS A 259 13.25 13.02 8.61
CA LYS A 259 12.19 13.58 7.78
C LYS A 259 12.60 13.44 6.33
N TYR A 260 11.83 12.65 5.57
CA TYR A 260 12.05 12.49 4.13
C TYR A 260 11.14 13.46 3.37
N LEU A 261 11.75 14.38 2.63
CA LEU A 261 11.01 15.26 1.72
C LEU A 261 10.83 14.52 0.39
N TRP A 262 9.60 14.14 0.08
CA TRP A 262 9.30 13.50 -1.19
C TRP A 262 9.04 14.53 -2.29
N THR A 263 10.10 14.86 -3.01
CA THR A 263 10.01 15.66 -4.24
C THR A 263 10.25 14.78 -5.45
N LEU A 264 9.33 14.78 -6.40
CA LEU A 264 9.65 14.41 -7.78
C LEU A 264 10.41 15.61 -8.40
N PRO A 265 11.52 15.40 -9.12
CA PRO A 265 12.09 16.45 -9.96
C PRO A 265 11.11 16.90 -11.07
#